data_AF-A0A368MYW9-F1
#
_entry.id   AF-A0A368MYW9-F1
#
_cell.length_a   1.000
_cell.length_b   1.000
_cell.length_c   1.000
_cell.angle_alpha   90.00
_cell.angle_beta   90.00
_cell.angle_gamma   90.00
#
_symmetry.space_group_name_H-M   'P 1'
#
loop_
_entity.id
_entity.type
_entity.pdbx_description
1 polymer ?
#
loop_
_entity_poly.entity_id
_entity_poly.type
_entity_poly.pdbx_seq_one_letter_code
_entity_poly.pdbx_strand_id
1 'polypeptide(L)'
;MKNIKWMKKPPVLRNTDSKLFSNLKNNNLMKKPKLFIDPVDYMNIHGCCQTTAQRKLAQLRKQYGVPPRKPLPIQVYCRHFDVEIEDVRRHFA
;
A
#
# COMPACT_ATOMS: atom_id res chain seq x y z
N MET A 1 -39.33 -58.62 -14.61
CA MET A 1 -38.36 -57.80 -15.37
C MET A 1 -37.46 -57.07 -14.38
N LYS A 2 -36.14 -57.06 -14.61
CA LYS A 2 -35.09 -56.76 -13.61
C LYS A 2 -35.06 -55.27 -13.26
N ASN A 3 -35.06 -54.96 -11.97
CA ASN A 3 -34.95 -53.60 -11.41
C ASN A 3 -33.50 -53.13 -11.53
N ILE A 4 -33.22 -52.19 -12.45
CA ILE A 4 -31.87 -51.67 -12.71
C ILE A 4 -31.53 -50.67 -11.59
N LYS A 5 -30.67 -51.10 -10.66
CA LYS A 5 -30.02 -50.22 -9.68
C LYS A 5 -29.14 -49.21 -10.44
N TRP A 6 -29.55 -47.96 -10.47
CA TRP A 6 -28.73 -46.84 -10.94
C TRP A 6 -27.44 -46.78 -10.11
N MET A 7 -26.30 -47.03 -10.77
CA MET A 7 -24.98 -47.02 -10.14
C MET A 7 -24.67 -45.60 -9.63
N LYS A 8 -24.26 -45.48 -8.36
CA LYS A 8 -23.77 -44.21 -7.79
C LYS A 8 -22.59 -43.70 -8.62
N LYS A 9 -22.60 -42.40 -8.95
CA LYS A 9 -21.53 -41.73 -9.72
C LYS A 9 -20.15 -42.04 -9.11
N PRO A 10 -19.11 -42.28 -9.94
CA PRO A 10 -17.76 -42.47 -9.43
C PRO A 10 -17.24 -41.18 -8.78
N PRO A 11 -16.36 -41.27 -7.76
CA PRO A 11 -15.82 -40.11 -7.09
C PRO A 11 -14.93 -39.31 -8.04
N VAL A 12 -15.14 -38.00 -8.08
CA VAL A 12 -14.32 -37.05 -8.84
C VAL A 12 -12.96 -36.95 -8.16
N LEU A 13 -11.89 -37.37 -8.84
CA LEU A 13 -10.52 -37.14 -8.40
C LEU A 13 -10.28 -35.62 -8.37
N ARG A 14 -10.29 -35.03 -7.17
CA ARG A 14 -9.88 -33.64 -6.96
C ARG A 14 -8.36 -33.59 -7.03
N ASN A 15 -7.82 -33.07 -8.13
CA ASN A 15 -6.40 -32.70 -8.23
C ASN A 15 -6.07 -31.69 -7.12
N THR A 16 -5.31 -32.12 -6.11
CA THR A 16 -4.89 -31.32 -4.96
C THR A 16 -3.57 -30.57 -5.17
N ASP A 17 -2.93 -30.72 -6.33
CA ASP A 17 -1.53 -30.30 -6.50
C ASP A 17 -1.32 -28.86 -7.03
N SER A 18 -2.35 -28.01 -7.07
CA SER A 18 -2.20 -26.62 -7.53
C SER A 18 -1.87 -25.61 -6.42
N LYS A 19 -1.81 -26.03 -5.14
CA LYS A 19 -1.60 -25.12 -3.99
C LYS A 19 -0.17 -25.04 -3.46
N LEU A 20 0.76 -25.82 -3.98
CA LEU A 20 2.14 -25.85 -3.46
C LEU A 20 2.99 -24.63 -3.87
N PHE A 21 2.58 -23.89 -4.91
CA PHE A 21 3.36 -22.74 -5.41
C PHE A 21 2.71 -21.37 -5.18
N SER A 22 1.54 -21.27 -4.54
CA SER A 22 0.88 -19.97 -4.34
C SER A 22 1.43 -19.15 -3.18
N ASN A 23 2.20 -19.77 -2.28
CA ASN A 23 2.65 -19.13 -1.03
C ASN A 23 4.10 -18.64 -1.06
N LEU A 24 4.84 -18.90 -2.14
CA LEU A 24 6.15 -18.29 -2.36
C LEU A 24 6.01 -16.99 -3.17
N LYS A 25 5.07 -16.12 -2.80
CA LYS A 25 5.05 -14.74 -3.30
C LYS A 25 6.20 -13.98 -2.64
N ASN A 26 7.39 -14.08 -3.24
CA ASN A 26 8.43 -13.05 -3.29
C ASN A 26 8.48 -12.11 -2.07
N ASN A 27 9.02 -12.57 -0.94
CA ASN A 27 9.38 -11.70 0.18
C ASN A 27 10.52 -10.69 -0.18
N ASN A 28 11.07 -10.79 -1.39
CA ASN A 28 11.99 -9.83 -2.00
C ASN A 28 11.33 -8.93 -3.07
N LEU A 29 10.00 -8.76 -3.04
CA LEU A 29 9.36 -7.66 -3.78
C LEU A 29 9.85 -6.34 -3.17
N MET A 30 10.81 -5.70 -3.84
CA MET A 30 11.33 -4.37 -3.50
C MET A 30 10.20 -3.49 -2.96
N LYS A 31 10.34 -3.00 -1.72
CA LYS A 31 9.34 -2.11 -1.12
C LYS A 31 9.07 -0.99 -2.12
N LYS A 32 7.82 -0.89 -2.59
CA LYS A 32 7.46 0.14 -3.57
C LYS A 32 7.77 1.51 -2.93
N PRO A 33 8.40 2.43 -3.68
CA PRO A 33 8.75 3.73 -3.15
C PRO A 33 7.48 4.46 -2.71
N LYS A 34 7.53 5.09 -1.54
CA LYS A 34 6.41 5.84 -0.97
C LYS A 34 6.09 7.04 -1.88
N LEU A 35 4.81 7.21 -2.22
CA LEU A 35 4.33 8.25 -3.16
C LEU A 35 3.72 9.46 -2.45
N PHE A 36 3.46 9.34 -1.15
CA PHE A 36 2.72 10.32 -0.36
C PHE A 36 3.37 10.54 1.00
N ILE A 37 3.17 11.73 1.56
CA ILE A 37 3.62 12.09 2.90
C ILE A 37 2.44 11.99 3.87
N ASP A 38 2.61 11.13 4.88
CA ASP A 38 1.70 10.96 5.99
C ASP A 38 2.07 11.86 7.18
N PRO A 39 1.18 12.06 8.16
CA PRO A 39 1.49 12.85 9.34
C PRO A 39 2.70 12.32 10.12
N VAL A 40 2.86 11.00 10.23
CA VAL A 40 4.00 10.37 10.91
C VAL A 40 5.32 10.70 10.22
N ASP A 41 5.34 10.66 8.89
CA ASP A 41 6.52 11.03 8.10
C ASP A 41 6.91 12.49 8.36
N TYR A 42 5.91 13.38 8.34
CA TYR A 42 6.12 14.79 8.59
C TYR A 42 6.65 15.03 10.02
N MET A 43 6.10 14.31 11.01
CA MET A 43 6.59 14.37 12.40
C MET A 43 8.05 13.97 12.50
N ASN A 44 8.44 12.88 11.83
CA ASN A 44 9.81 12.37 11.88
C ASN A 44 10.81 13.33 11.22
N ILE A 45 10.44 13.90 10.07
CA ILE A 45 11.32 14.83 9.32
C ILE A 45 11.45 16.17 10.05
N HIS A 46 10.36 16.71 10.59
CA HIS A 46 10.31 18.07 11.17
C HIS A 46 10.38 18.10 12.70
N GLY A 47 10.42 16.95 13.37
CA GLY A 47 10.50 16.86 14.83
C GLY A 47 9.29 17.47 15.56
N CYS A 48 8.08 17.35 15.01
CA CYS A 48 6.89 18.00 15.56
C CYS A 48 5.83 17.00 16.08
N CYS A 49 4.89 17.48 16.89
CA CYS A 49 3.77 16.66 17.35
C CYS A 49 2.75 16.35 16.24
N GLN A 50 1.95 15.30 16.44
CA GLN A 50 0.96 14.82 15.46
C GLN A 50 -0.05 15.88 15.04
N THR A 51 -0.58 16.65 16.00
CA THR A 51 -1.56 17.70 15.73
C THR A 51 -0.99 18.79 14.82
N THR A 52 0.26 19.19 15.06
CA THR A 52 0.97 20.18 14.23
C THR A 52 1.21 19.63 12.83
N ALA A 53 1.68 18.39 12.71
CA ALA A 53 1.90 17.73 11.42
C ALA A 53 0.63 17.65 10.59
N GLN A 54 -0.50 17.23 11.19
CA GLN A 54 -1.80 17.18 10.51
C GLN A 54 -2.25 18.57 10.04
N ARG A 55 -2.14 19.59 10.89
CA ARG A 55 -2.50 20.97 10.55
C ARG A 55 -1.65 21.52 9.41
N LYS A 56 -0.33 21.27 9.44
CA LYS A 56 0.61 21.70 8.38
C LYS A 56 0.34 20.99 7.06
N LEU A 57 0.15 19.68 7.08
CA LEU A 57 -0.23 18.92 5.88
C LEU A 57 -1.57 19.38 5.29
N ALA A 58 -2.56 19.70 6.13
CA ALA A 58 -3.83 20.25 5.68
C ALA A 58 -3.68 21.63 5.02
N GLN A 59 -2.82 22.50 5.58
CA GLN A 59 -2.49 23.80 4.99
C GLN A 59 -1.83 23.63 3.62
N LEU A 60 -0.86 22.71 3.49
CA LEU A 60 -0.20 22.41 2.23
C LEU A 60 -1.20 21.87 1.19
N ARG A 61 -2.10 20.96 1.59
CA ARG A 61 -3.14 20.46 0.67
C ARG A 61 -4.01 21.60 0.14
N LYS A 62 -4.43 22.53 1.00
CA LYS A 62 -5.20 23.70 0.61
C LYS A 62 -4.41 24.61 -0.34
N GLN A 63 -3.14 24.87 -0.04
CA GLN A 63 -2.27 25.75 -0.83
C GLN A 63 -2.05 25.21 -2.25
N TYR A 64 -1.89 23.89 -2.41
CA TYR A 64 -1.61 23.25 -3.70
C TYR A 64 -2.85 22.62 -4.35
N GLY A 65 -4.06 22.91 -3.87
CA GLY A 65 -5.32 22.43 -4.46
C GLY A 65 -5.53 20.91 -4.35
N VAL A 66 -4.87 20.24 -3.40
CA VAL A 66 -5.06 18.80 -3.15
C VAL A 66 -6.37 18.61 -2.37
N PRO A 67 -7.27 17.71 -2.82
CA PRO A 67 -8.52 17.46 -2.12
C PRO A 67 -8.28 17.02 -0.66
N PRO A 68 -9.10 17.46 0.30
CA PRO A 68 -8.84 17.22 1.73
C PRO A 68 -8.83 15.73 2.13
N ARG A 69 -9.53 14.88 1.37
CA ARG A 69 -9.55 13.41 1.56
C ARG A 69 -8.39 12.69 0.88
N LYS A 70 -7.58 13.38 0.08
CA LYS A 70 -6.41 12.79 -0.58
C LYS A 70 -5.14 13.10 0.22
N PRO A 71 -4.21 12.14 0.32
CA PRO A 71 -2.91 12.37 0.95
C PRO A 71 -2.09 13.36 0.11
N LEU A 72 -1.11 14.01 0.74
CA LEU A 72 -0.26 14.97 0.05
C LEU A 72 0.76 14.21 -0.81
N PRO A 73 0.83 14.43 -2.14
CA PRO A 73 1.84 13.80 -2.98
C PRO A 73 3.26 14.22 -2.57
N ILE A 74 4.21 13.29 -2.57
CA ILE A 74 5.60 13.56 -2.18
C ILE A 74 6.24 14.64 -3.07
N GLN A 75 5.88 14.69 -4.35
CA GLN A 75 6.33 15.71 -5.30
C GLN A 75 5.94 17.13 -4.86
N VAL A 76 4.72 17.30 -4.35
CA VAL A 76 4.22 18.60 -3.86
C VAL A 76 4.98 19.01 -2.61
N TYR A 77 5.20 18.06 -1.71
CA TYR A 77 6.01 18.28 -0.51
C TYR A 77 7.45 18.69 -0.87
N CYS A 78 8.12 17.93 -1.73
CA CYS A 78 9.49 18.18 -2.15
C CYS A 78 9.64 19.56 -2.81
N ARG A 79 8.68 19.93 -3.67
CA ARG A 79 8.62 21.26 -4.28
C ARG A 79 8.41 22.39 -3.27
N HIS A 80 7.66 22.16 -2.20
CA HIS A 80 7.40 23.20 -1.20
C HIS A 80 8.64 23.49 -0.34
N PHE A 81 9.39 22.45 0.01
CA PHE A 81 10.56 22.55 0.90
C PHE A 81 11.89 22.64 0.14
N ASP A 82 11.86 22.63 -1.19
CA ASP A 82 13.05 22.62 -2.07
C ASP A 82 14.03 21.48 -1.72
N VAL A 83 13.47 20.27 -1.56
CA VAL A 83 14.23 19.05 -1.23
C VAL A 83 14.11 18.02 -2.33
N GLU A 84 15.14 17.20 -2.52
CA GLU A 84 15.11 16.10 -3.48
C GLU A 84 14.22 14.95 -2.98
N ILE A 85 13.50 14.30 -3.90
CA ILE A 85 12.62 13.16 -3.58
C ILE A 85 13.44 12.01 -2.98
N GLU A 86 14.67 11.84 -3.42
CA GLU A 86 15.56 10.77 -3.01
C GLU A 86 16.02 10.92 -1.56
N ASP A 87 16.26 12.14 -1.09
CA ASP A 87 16.58 12.42 0.31
C ASP A 87 15.39 12.11 1.22
N VAL A 88 14.20 12.51 0.80
CA VAL A 88 12.96 12.21 1.53
C VAL A 88 12.70 10.71 1.56
N ARG A 89 12.96 9.99 0.46
CA ARG A 89 12.85 8.52 0.41
C ARG A 89 13.87 7.81 1.29
N ARG A 90 15.10 8.32 1.41
CA ARG A 90 16.13 7.78 2.30
C ARG A 90 15.68 7.83 3.77
N HIS A 91 14.86 8.82 4.13
CA HIS A 91 14.28 8.92 5.47
C HIS A 91 13.23 7.83 5.79
N PHE A 92 12.72 7.12 4.76
CA PHE A 92 11.69 6.09 4.91
C PHE A 92 12.18 4.66 4.64
N ALA A 93 13.41 4.50 4.13
CA ALA A 93 14.01 3.20 3.82
C ALA A 93 14.51 2.52 5.11
#